data_AF-Q2JG58-F1
#
_entry.id   AF-Q2JG58-F1
#
_cell.length_a   1.000
_cell.length_b   1.000
_cell.length_c   1.000
_cell.angle_alpha   90.00
_cell.angle_beta   90.00
_cell.angle_gamma   90.00
#
_symmetry.space_group_name_H-M   'P 1'
#
loop_
_entity.id
_entity.type
_entity.pdbx_description
1 polymer ?
#
loop_
_entity_poly.entity_id
_entity_poly.type
_entity_poly.pdbx_seq_one_letter_code
_entity_poly.pdbx_strand_id
1 'polypeptide(L)'
;MASPGTARTADDQGGALTRRTSPESAQQESFRPSRQLPAPQTGLELPTLTGLRGVAATLVFLRHIHADVQGTLPVVAVLGNIGYVGVTFFFVLSGFVLTWATRPITAGQFYWRRFARVYPLYFAAIWIWLAIAWPLGTLGDFGSKPLSILPSLLLVQAWVPTQSIYFGWGGAVLWSLSCEAFFYLVFPHVYRRFATRTNPERIRAALLFVLPAAAVACAASTAGSRFDLAAYANPAVRLGEFVLGVVLGLLAREGARATPWQRRMLTAFSCAWLVVPILLGYRYGHLQGFMDTLTLPAFAIIIFLAGTREADGRRIPVFSSRPLVYFGEISYAFYLIHPATLTISGELGWVDATTAAGTALAILADFALSFAFAAALHHTVEGPARRWLMGVLRSRSSPRHAYRSLLPDVRPRIPPESASADHVVPVARP
;
A
#
# COMPACT_ATOMS: atom_id res chain seq x y z
N MET A 1 38.71 78.27 -22.38
CA MET A 1 37.87 78.39 -23.61
C MET A 1 38.77 78.14 -24.81
N ALA A 2 38.27 77.37 -25.77
CA ALA A 2 38.82 77.05 -27.11
C ALA A 2 39.99 76.02 -27.20
N SER A 3 39.63 74.89 -27.83
CA SER A 3 40.44 73.85 -28.51
C SER A 3 41.41 74.43 -29.57
N PRO A 4 42.39 73.68 -30.18
CA PRO A 4 42.20 72.32 -30.73
C PRO A 4 43.42 71.36 -30.82
N GLY A 5 43.13 70.08 -31.10
CA GLY A 5 43.73 69.35 -32.24
C GLY A 5 45.07 68.61 -32.10
N THR A 6 44.96 67.28 -32.28
CA THR A 6 45.89 66.37 -33.00
C THR A 6 47.24 65.92 -32.39
N ALA A 7 47.24 64.63 -31.99
CA ALA A 7 48.16 63.54 -32.30
C ALA A 7 49.69 63.70 -32.14
N ARG A 8 50.27 62.89 -31.22
CA ARG A 8 51.54 62.14 -31.40
C ARG A 8 51.75 61.07 -30.31
N THR A 9 51.82 59.82 -30.78
CA THR A 9 52.74 58.71 -30.45
C THR A 9 53.32 58.57 -29.03
N ALA A 10 53.08 57.40 -28.40
CA ALA A 10 54.12 56.60 -27.74
C ALA A 10 53.62 55.15 -27.52
N ASP A 11 54.35 54.22 -28.13
CA ASP A 11 54.34 52.77 -27.88
C ASP A 11 54.70 52.46 -26.43
N ASP A 12 54.01 51.48 -25.83
CA ASP A 12 54.66 50.49 -24.97
C ASP A 12 53.79 49.22 -24.84
N GLN A 13 54.45 48.10 -24.57
CA GLN A 13 53.96 46.76 -24.23
C GLN A 13 53.93 45.69 -25.36
N GLY A 14 55.11 45.09 -25.56
CA GLY A 14 55.41 43.82 -24.87
C GLY A 14 54.62 42.59 -25.32
N GLY A 15 55.21 41.83 -26.24
CA GLY A 15 54.69 40.54 -26.70
C GLY A 15 54.73 39.43 -25.63
N ALA A 16 53.69 38.61 -25.62
CA ALA A 16 53.66 37.32 -24.95
C ALA A 16 52.93 36.28 -25.82
N LEU A 17 53.73 35.47 -26.51
CA LEU A 17 53.60 34.02 -26.74
C LEU A 17 52.19 33.43 -26.85
N THR A 18 51.72 33.26 -28.10
CA THR A 18 50.63 32.36 -28.48
C THR A 18 51.09 30.90 -28.46
N ARG A 19 50.84 30.20 -27.34
CA ARG A 19 50.96 28.73 -27.28
C ARG A 19 49.67 28.09 -27.80
N ARG A 20 49.73 27.56 -29.03
CA ARG A 20 48.71 26.65 -29.57
C ARG A 20 48.62 25.42 -28.66
N THR A 21 47.50 25.24 -27.98
CA THR A 21 47.15 23.98 -27.32
C THR A 21 46.28 23.16 -28.26
N SER A 22 46.76 21.96 -28.57
CA SER A 22 46.11 20.94 -29.38
C SER A 22 44.75 20.54 -28.78
N PRO A 23 43.72 20.25 -29.59
CA PRO A 23 42.43 19.76 -29.10
C PRO A 23 42.50 18.25 -28.88
N GLU A 24 43.28 17.80 -27.89
CA GLU A 24 43.46 16.35 -27.64
C GLU A 24 43.37 15.95 -26.16
N SER A 25 42.91 16.84 -25.27
CA SER A 25 42.85 16.58 -23.82
C SER A 25 41.49 16.86 -23.18
N ALA A 26 40.39 16.72 -23.94
CA ALA A 26 39.03 16.96 -23.44
C ALA A 26 38.06 15.78 -23.62
N GLN A 27 38.56 14.55 -23.81
CA GLN A 27 37.74 13.34 -24.01
C GLN A 27 37.99 12.21 -22.99
N GLN A 28 38.50 12.55 -21.80
CA GLN A 28 38.52 11.64 -20.65
C GLN A 28 37.64 12.18 -19.51
N GLU A 29 36.42 12.61 -19.83
CA GLU A 29 35.38 12.63 -18.79
C GLU A 29 34.87 11.20 -18.58
N SER A 30 35.34 10.66 -17.46
CA SER A 30 34.96 9.40 -16.84
C SER A 30 33.62 8.84 -17.32
N PHE A 31 33.67 7.63 -17.88
CA PHE A 31 32.55 6.72 -18.02
C PHE A 31 31.89 6.56 -16.63
N ARG A 32 30.86 7.37 -16.34
CA ARG A 32 30.06 7.14 -15.13
C ARG A 32 29.39 5.79 -15.33
N PRO A 33 29.62 4.81 -14.46
CA PRO A 33 28.95 3.52 -14.59
C PRO A 33 27.45 3.79 -14.66
N SER A 34 26.84 3.30 -15.73
CA SER A 34 25.40 3.23 -15.89
C SER A 34 24.82 2.78 -14.56
N ARG A 35 23.88 3.57 -14.02
CA ARG A 35 23.31 3.45 -12.68
C ARG A 35 22.71 2.04 -12.52
N GLN A 36 23.55 1.06 -12.18
CA GLN A 36 23.13 -0.27 -11.79
C GLN A 36 22.25 -0.03 -10.57
N LEU A 37 20.95 -0.27 -10.74
CA LEU A 37 20.02 -0.30 -9.63
C LEU A 37 20.67 -1.21 -8.57
N PRO A 38 20.89 -0.71 -7.34
CA PRO A 38 21.50 -1.51 -6.29
C PRO A 38 20.78 -2.86 -6.24
N ALA A 39 21.56 -3.95 -6.18
CA ALA A 39 21.00 -5.28 -6.02
C ALA A 39 19.97 -5.24 -4.87
N PRO A 40 18.75 -5.76 -5.06
CA PRO A 40 17.73 -5.70 -4.03
C PRO A 40 18.26 -6.39 -2.78
N GLN A 41 18.46 -5.61 -1.71
CA GLN A 41 18.84 -6.14 -0.41
C GLN A 41 17.82 -7.21 -0.01
N THR A 42 18.32 -8.37 0.41
CA THR A 42 17.55 -9.54 0.82
C THR A 42 16.44 -9.15 1.79
N GLY A 43 15.19 -9.17 1.32
CA GLY A 43 13.98 -9.26 2.15
C GLY A 43 13.94 -8.34 3.37
N LEU A 44 14.16 -7.02 3.19
CA LEU A 44 13.92 -6.06 4.27
C LEU A 44 12.46 -6.19 4.74
N GLU A 45 12.27 -6.83 5.88
CA GLU A 45 11.08 -6.67 6.69
C GLU A 45 10.89 -5.18 6.95
N LEU A 46 9.65 -4.70 6.84
CA LEU A 46 9.27 -3.32 7.10
C LEU A 46 8.56 -3.29 8.47
N PRO A 47 9.29 -3.44 9.61
CA PRO A 47 8.67 -3.62 10.91
C PRO A 47 7.83 -2.41 11.33
N THR A 48 8.24 -1.19 11.01
CA THR A 48 7.46 0.03 11.28
C THR A 48 6.13 -0.01 10.55
N LEU A 49 6.13 -0.30 9.24
CA LEU A 49 4.89 -0.43 8.48
C LEU A 49 4.07 -1.65 8.93
N THR A 50 4.73 -2.71 9.39
CA THR A 50 4.07 -3.90 9.95
C THR A 50 3.35 -3.55 11.25
N GLY A 51 3.99 -2.86 12.19
CA GLY A 51 3.34 -2.43 13.42
C GLY A 51 2.21 -1.42 13.18
N LEU A 52 2.35 -0.53 12.19
CA LEU A 52 1.26 0.35 11.77
C LEU A 52 0.04 -0.41 11.23
N ARG A 53 0.22 -1.61 10.65
CA ARG A 53 -0.92 -2.49 10.31
C ARG A 53 -1.71 -2.90 11.54
N GLY A 54 -1.03 -3.19 12.65
CA GLY A 54 -1.68 -3.49 13.92
C GLY A 54 -2.54 -2.31 14.39
N VAL A 55 -1.99 -1.09 14.34
CA VAL A 55 -2.75 0.14 14.67
C VAL A 55 -3.98 0.31 13.78
N ALA A 56 -3.83 0.11 12.47
CA ALA A 56 -4.95 0.18 11.53
C ALA A 56 -6.02 -0.89 11.80
N ALA A 57 -5.62 -2.10 12.19
CA ALA A 57 -6.54 -3.17 12.60
C ALA A 57 -7.31 -2.81 13.88
N THR A 58 -6.67 -2.17 14.86
CA THR A 58 -7.35 -1.66 16.06
C THR A 58 -8.41 -0.61 15.70
N LEU A 59 -8.12 0.30 14.77
CA LEU A 59 -9.11 1.30 14.32
C LEU A 59 -10.35 0.63 13.74
N VAL A 60 -10.16 -0.39 12.88
CA VAL A 60 -11.28 -1.16 12.33
C VAL A 60 -12.07 -1.88 13.42
N PHE A 61 -11.38 -2.49 14.39
CA PHE A 61 -12.03 -3.13 15.54
C PHE A 61 -12.90 -2.14 16.32
N LEU A 62 -12.34 -0.97 16.66
CA LEU A 62 -13.05 0.09 17.38
C LEU A 62 -14.28 0.57 16.62
N ARG A 63 -14.25 0.60 15.28
CA ARG A 63 -15.42 0.92 14.46
C ARG A 63 -16.57 -0.07 14.63
N HIS A 64 -16.26 -1.36 14.73
CA HIS A 64 -17.27 -2.42 14.80
C HIS A 64 -17.85 -2.50 16.20
N ILE A 65 -17.01 -2.54 17.25
CA ILE A 65 -17.49 -2.56 18.64
C ILE A 65 -18.19 -1.26 19.04
N HIS A 66 -17.86 -0.12 18.41
CA HIS A 66 -18.54 1.16 18.67
C HIS A 66 -20.05 1.07 18.49
N ALA A 67 -20.56 0.21 17.60
CA ALA A 67 -22.00 0.01 17.45
C ALA A 67 -22.67 -0.52 18.74
N ASP A 68 -21.95 -1.31 19.52
CA ASP A 68 -22.46 -2.02 20.70
C ASP A 68 -22.24 -1.25 22.02
N VAL A 69 -21.38 -0.22 22.01
CA VAL A 69 -20.95 0.52 23.22
C VAL A 69 -21.19 2.03 23.13
N GLN A 70 -22.15 2.46 22.32
CA GLN A 70 -22.38 3.87 22.03
C GLN A 70 -22.62 4.71 23.30
N GLY A 71 -21.87 5.80 23.43
CA GLY A 71 -22.13 6.86 24.42
C GLY A 71 -21.41 6.71 25.77
N THR A 72 -20.82 5.56 26.09
CA THR A 72 -20.23 5.33 27.43
C THR A 72 -18.77 5.77 27.54
N LEU A 73 -18.00 5.69 26.45
CA LEU A 73 -16.59 6.10 26.39
C LEU A 73 -16.34 7.11 25.26
N PRO A 74 -16.00 8.38 25.55
CA PRO A 74 -15.81 9.41 24.52
C PRO A 74 -14.74 9.06 23.49
N VAL A 75 -13.64 8.43 23.90
CA VAL A 75 -12.56 8.03 22.99
C VAL A 75 -13.02 6.98 21.97
N VAL A 76 -13.89 6.05 22.38
CA VAL A 76 -14.44 5.01 21.51
C VAL A 76 -15.49 5.62 20.59
N ALA A 77 -16.27 6.58 21.05
CA ALA A 77 -17.19 7.34 20.19
C ALA A 77 -16.44 8.08 19.06
N VAL A 78 -15.35 8.77 19.40
CA VAL A 78 -14.56 9.51 18.40
C VAL A 78 -13.90 8.57 17.40
N LEU A 79 -13.14 7.58 17.89
CA LEU A 79 -12.40 6.66 17.02
C LEU A 79 -13.33 5.69 16.29
N GLY A 80 -14.44 5.30 16.91
CA GLY A 80 -15.45 4.44 16.33
C GLY A 80 -16.15 5.07 15.14
N ASN A 81 -16.37 6.40 15.14
CA ASN A 81 -16.99 7.10 14.02
C ASN A 81 -16.13 7.18 12.76
N ILE A 82 -14.82 6.96 12.88
CA ILE A 82 -13.88 7.04 11.75
C ILE A 82 -13.04 5.77 11.57
N GLY A 83 -13.18 4.76 12.42
CA GLY A 83 -12.23 3.65 12.47
C GLY A 83 -12.16 2.80 11.19
N TYR A 84 -13.19 2.84 10.34
CA TYR A 84 -13.20 2.19 9.03
C TYR A 84 -12.12 2.72 8.07
N VAL A 85 -11.60 3.94 8.30
CA VAL A 85 -10.51 4.51 7.49
C VAL A 85 -9.21 3.70 7.59
N GLY A 86 -9.09 2.81 8.58
CA GLY A 86 -8.02 1.81 8.63
C GLY A 86 -7.96 0.96 7.36
N VAL A 87 -9.08 0.73 6.66
CA VAL A 87 -9.12 0.01 5.38
C VAL A 87 -8.38 0.80 4.28
N THR A 88 -8.55 2.13 4.24
CA THR A 88 -7.80 3.02 3.34
C THR A 88 -6.29 2.90 3.56
N PHE A 89 -5.85 2.86 4.83
CA PHE A 89 -4.45 2.61 5.16
C PHE A 89 -3.98 1.26 4.59
N PHE A 90 -4.75 0.18 4.75
CA PHE A 90 -4.41 -1.15 4.22
C PHE A 90 -4.30 -1.15 2.70
N PHE A 91 -5.19 -0.47 1.97
CA PHE A 91 -5.16 -0.44 0.50
C PHE A 91 -3.95 0.30 -0.06
N VAL A 92 -3.62 1.48 0.49
CA VAL A 92 -2.40 2.20 0.12
C VAL A 92 -1.16 1.37 0.48
N LEU A 93 -1.15 0.77 1.68
CA LEU A 93 -0.03 -0.05 2.13
C LEU A 93 0.15 -1.29 1.26
N SER A 94 -0.94 -1.93 0.82
CA SER A 94 -0.90 -3.08 -0.07
C SER A 94 -0.16 -2.75 -1.35
N GLY A 95 -0.50 -1.64 -2.02
CA GLY A 95 0.22 -1.17 -3.21
C GLY A 95 1.70 -0.91 -2.96
N PHE A 96 2.02 -0.27 -1.83
CA PHE A 96 3.40 0.03 -1.44
C PHE A 96 4.22 -1.23 -1.19
N VAL A 97 3.76 -2.11 -0.31
CA VAL A 97 4.47 -3.34 0.10
C VAL A 97 4.59 -4.31 -1.06
N LEU A 98 3.55 -4.44 -1.89
CA LEU A 98 3.58 -5.31 -3.06
C LEU A 98 4.64 -4.84 -4.06
N THR A 99 4.71 -3.54 -4.30
CA THR A 99 5.75 -2.91 -5.12
C THR A 99 7.13 -3.09 -4.50
N TRP A 100 7.28 -2.87 -3.19
CA TRP A 100 8.53 -3.03 -2.44
C TRP A 100 9.07 -4.46 -2.51
N ALA A 101 8.19 -5.45 -2.32
CA ALA A 101 8.51 -6.87 -2.30
C ALA A 101 8.58 -7.51 -3.70
N THR A 102 8.33 -6.74 -4.78
CA THR A 102 8.31 -7.28 -6.14
C THR A 102 9.72 -7.73 -6.55
N ARG A 103 9.80 -9.00 -6.98
CA ARG A 103 11.01 -9.66 -7.49
C ARG A 103 10.74 -10.23 -8.88
N PRO A 104 11.78 -10.56 -9.66
CA PRO A 104 11.60 -11.24 -10.95
C PRO A 104 10.98 -12.62 -10.73
N ILE A 105 9.68 -12.73 -10.94
CA ILE A 105 8.92 -13.99 -10.93
C ILE A 105 7.96 -14.00 -12.13
N THR A 106 7.34 -15.13 -12.45
CA THR A 106 6.29 -15.17 -13.48
C THR A 106 4.96 -14.67 -12.90
N ALA A 107 4.04 -14.21 -13.77
CA ALA A 107 2.70 -13.80 -13.34
C ALA A 107 1.94 -14.94 -12.62
N GLY A 108 2.05 -16.18 -13.11
CA GLY A 108 1.43 -17.34 -12.46
C GLY A 108 1.98 -17.60 -11.05
N GLN A 109 3.30 -17.49 -10.86
CA GLN A 109 3.91 -17.61 -9.53
C GLN A 109 3.47 -16.47 -8.60
N PHE A 110 3.31 -15.26 -9.13
CA PHE A 110 2.78 -14.13 -8.39
C PHE A 110 1.36 -14.42 -7.89
N TYR A 111 0.44 -14.78 -8.79
CA TYR A 111 -0.95 -15.06 -8.42
C TYR A 111 -1.07 -16.22 -7.44
N TRP A 112 -0.29 -17.29 -7.62
CA TRP A 112 -0.27 -18.42 -6.69
C TRP A 112 0.17 -18.02 -5.28
N ARG A 113 1.21 -17.18 -5.16
CA ARG A 113 1.68 -16.66 -3.87
C ARG A 113 0.62 -15.82 -3.16
N ARG A 114 -0.19 -15.06 -3.91
CA ARG A 114 -1.28 -14.25 -3.36
C ARG A 114 -2.47 -15.09 -2.97
N PHE A 115 -2.85 -16.05 -3.82
CA PHE A 115 -3.87 -17.05 -3.51
C PHE A 115 -3.53 -17.78 -2.20
N ALA A 116 -2.30 -18.31 -2.07
CA ALA A 116 -1.84 -19.02 -0.89
C ALA A 116 -1.77 -18.16 0.39
N ARG A 117 -1.75 -16.83 0.27
CA ARG A 117 -1.77 -15.90 1.40
C ARG A 117 -3.20 -15.56 1.84
N VAL A 118 -4.12 -15.38 0.90
CA VAL A 118 -5.47 -14.84 1.17
C VAL A 118 -6.47 -15.96 1.41
N TYR A 119 -6.59 -16.89 0.45
CA TYR A 119 -7.71 -17.81 0.35
C TYR A 119 -7.86 -18.78 1.54
N PRO A 120 -6.80 -19.45 2.03
CA PRO A 120 -6.97 -20.45 3.09
C PRO A 120 -7.62 -19.88 4.36
N LEU A 121 -7.13 -18.72 4.81
CA LEU A 121 -7.65 -18.08 6.01
C LEU A 121 -9.01 -17.41 5.75
N TYR A 122 -9.22 -16.88 4.54
CA TYR A 122 -10.51 -16.34 4.12
C TYR A 122 -11.64 -17.37 4.24
N PHE A 123 -11.41 -18.57 3.70
CA PHE A 123 -12.37 -19.67 3.80
C PHE A 123 -12.59 -20.09 5.23
N ALA A 124 -11.52 -20.25 6.03
CA ALA A 124 -11.65 -20.58 7.45
C ALA A 124 -12.51 -19.55 8.20
N ALA A 125 -12.30 -18.26 7.94
CA ALA A 125 -13.09 -17.20 8.57
C ALA A 125 -14.58 -17.25 8.18
N ILE A 126 -14.91 -17.50 6.91
CA ILE A 126 -16.31 -17.71 6.49
C ILE A 126 -16.96 -18.85 7.26
N TRP A 127 -16.27 -19.99 7.35
CA TRP A 127 -16.81 -21.17 8.03
C TRP A 127 -16.96 -20.97 9.54
N ILE A 128 -15.99 -20.32 10.18
CA ILE A 128 -16.07 -19.99 11.61
C ILE A 128 -17.23 -19.03 11.87
N TRP A 129 -17.36 -17.97 11.05
CA TRP A 129 -18.48 -17.05 11.17
C TRP A 129 -19.82 -17.78 10.98
N LEU A 130 -19.92 -18.68 10.01
CA LEU A 130 -21.13 -19.50 9.82
C LEU A 130 -21.43 -20.40 11.02
N ALA A 131 -20.42 -21.08 11.54
CA ALA A 131 -20.55 -21.98 12.69
C ALA A 131 -21.00 -21.25 13.96
N ILE A 132 -20.71 -19.94 14.07
CA ILE A 132 -21.12 -19.08 15.18
C ILE A 132 -22.50 -18.48 14.91
N ALA A 133 -22.68 -17.83 13.77
CA ALA A 133 -23.89 -17.05 13.48
C ALA A 133 -25.13 -17.92 13.21
N TRP A 134 -24.95 -19.12 12.64
CA TRP A 134 -26.06 -20.04 12.38
C TRP A 134 -26.80 -20.50 13.65
N PRO A 135 -26.13 -21.11 14.66
CA PRO A 135 -26.82 -21.55 15.87
C PRO A 135 -27.34 -20.39 16.73
N LEU A 136 -26.72 -19.21 16.65
CA LEU A 136 -27.18 -18.01 17.36
C LEU A 136 -28.34 -17.30 16.64
N GLY A 137 -28.72 -17.73 15.44
CA GLY A 137 -29.79 -17.08 14.66
C GLY A 137 -29.44 -15.67 14.15
N THR A 138 -28.17 -15.28 14.21
CA THR A 138 -27.68 -13.92 13.88
C THR A 138 -27.33 -13.74 12.40
N LEU A 139 -27.68 -14.72 11.56
CA LEU A 139 -27.51 -14.62 10.11
C LEU A 139 -28.40 -13.56 9.46
N GLY A 140 -29.48 -13.12 10.12
CA GLY A 140 -30.40 -12.11 9.61
C GLY A 140 -30.88 -12.37 8.18
N ASP A 141 -30.99 -11.30 7.38
CA ASP A 141 -31.32 -11.34 5.93
C ASP A 141 -30.28 -12.08 5.08
N PHE A 142 -29.10 -12.39 5.63
CA PHE A 142 -28.04 -13.09 4.92
C PHE A 142 -28.30 -14.60 4.85
N GLY A 143 -28.91 -15.16 5.92
CA GLY A 143 -29.35 -16.56 5.98
C GLY A 143 -30.53 -16.87 5.06
N SER A 144 -31.33 -15.86 4.68
CA SER A 144 -32.51 -16.03 3.82
C SER A 144 -32.17 -16.10 2.32
N LYS A 145 -30.91 -15.86 1.92
CA LYS A 145 -30.44 -15.87 0.52
C LYS A 145 -29.19 -16.74 0.37
N PRO A 146 -29.28 -18.08 0.43
CA PRO A 146 -28.11 -18.97 0.40
C PRO A 146 -27.22 -18.76 -0.84
N LEU A 147 -27.77 -18.34 -1.97
CA LEU A 147 -27.00 -18.07 -3.19
C LEU A 147 -26.12 -16.81 -3.12
N SER A 148 -26.34 -15.90 -2.16
CA SER A 148 -25.49 -14.71 -2.00
C SER A 148 -24.11 -15.03 -1.44
N ILE A 149 -23.83 -16.29 -1.06
CA ILE A 149 -22.49 -16.75 -0.72
C ILE A 149 -21.59 -16.86 -1.95
N LEU A 150 -22.15 -17.13 -3.14
CA LEU A 150 -21.38 -17.41 -4.35
C LEU A 150 -20.44 -16.25 -4.74
N PRO A 151 -20.89 -14.98 -4.77
CA PRO A 151 -19.98 -13.86 -4.98
C PRO A 151 -18.87 -13.77 -3.94
N SER A 152 -19.13 -14.12 -2.67
CA SER A 152 -18.13 -14.09 -1.60
C SER A 152 -17.08 -15.17 -1.78
N LEU A 153 -17.47 -16.40 -2.12
CA LEU A 153 -16.53 -17.51 -2.39
C LEU A 153 -15.56 -17.18 -3.53
N LEU A 154 -15.99 -16.35 -4.49
CA LEU A 154 -15.20 -15.90 -5.63
C LEU A 154 -14.48 -14.57 -5.39
N LEU A 155 -14.65 -13.94 -4.22
CA LEU A 155 -14.15 -12.59 -3.90
C LEU A 155 -14.62 -11.52 -4.90
N VAL A 156 -15.88 -11.58 -5.35
CA VAL A 156 -16.50 -10.60 -6.26
C VAL A 156 -17.73 -9.90 -5.68
N GLN A 157 -18.09 -10.18 -4.42
CA GLN A 157 -19.25 -9.62 -3.74
C GLN A 157 -19.29 -8.10 -3.71
N ALA A 158 -18.12 -7.43 -3.65
CA ALA A 158 -18.03 -5.97 -3.58
C ALA A 158 -18.35 -5.26 -4.92
N TRP A 159 -18.39 -6.00 -6.03
CA TRP A 159 -18.82 -5.45 -7.33
C TRP A 159 -20.33 -5.31 -7.45
N VAL A 160 -21.09 -6.03 -6.63
CA VAL A 160 -22.55 -6.00 -6.67
C VAL A 160 -23.02 -4.94 -5.69
N PRO A 161 -23.65 -3.83 -6.13
CA PRO A 161 -24.01 -2.69 -5.27
C PRO A 161 -25.28 -2.97 -4.44
N THR A 162 -25.34 -4.14 -3.81
CA THR A 162 -26.42 -4.59 -2.92
C THR A 162 -25.83 -4.94 -1.57
N GLN A 163 -26.26 -4.23 -0.52
CA GLN A 163 -25.67 -4.33 0.83
C GLN A 163 -25.70 -5.75 1.40
N SER A 164 -26.78 -6.50 1.16
CA SER A 164 -26.89 -7.89 1.57
C SER A 164 -25.98 -8.86 0.82
N ILE A 165 -25.32 -8.42 -0.25
CA ILE A 165 -24.31 -9.19 -0.98
C ILE A 165 -22.92 -8.78 -0.51
N TYR A 166 -22.56 -7.50 -0.58
CA TYR A 166 -21.19 -7.09 -0.26
C TYR A 166 -20.86 -7.21 1.24
N PHE A 167 -21.79 -6.93 2.16
CA PHE A 167 -21.57 -7.13 3.61
C PHE A 167 -22.19 -8.42 4.16
N GLY A 168 -22.80 -9.25 3.32
CA GLY A 168 -23.68 -10.31 3.80
C GLY A 168 -22.99 -11.50 4.45
N TRP A 169 -21.93 -12.03 3.82
CA TRP A 169 -21.24 -13.22 4.33
C TRP A 169 -19.93 -12.84 5.02
N GLY A 170 -19.73 -13.38 6.24
CA GLY A 170 -18.50 -13.21 7.02
C GLY A 170 -18.40 -11.89 7.80
N GLY A 171 -19.51 -11.44 8.38
CA GLY A 171 -19.49 -10.38 9.41
C GLY A 171 -19.09 -9.00 8.88
N ALA A 172 -19.60 -8.59 7.72
CA ALA A 172 -19.48 -7.25 7.14
C ALA A 172 -18.06 -6.72 6.80
N VAL A 173 -16.98 -7.50 7.02
CA VAL A 173 -15.60 -7.08 6.74
C VAL A 173 -15.00 -7.70 5.47
N LEU A 174 -15.55 -8.81 4.98
CA LEU A 174 -14.97 -9.59 3.88
C LEU A 174 -14.94 -8.88 2.51
N TRP A 175 -15.80 -7.87 2.30
CA TRP A 175 -15.86 -7.11 1.05
C TRP A 175 -14.50 -6.50 0.66
N SER A 176 -13.69 -6.09 1.64
CA SER A 176 -12.40 -5.44 1.39
C SER A 176 -11.41 -6.39 0.70
N LEU A 177 -11.57 -7.70 0.90
CA LEU A 177 -10.77 -8.72 0.21
C LEU A 177 -11.19 -8.92 -1.23
N SER A 178 -12.42 -8.57 -1.61
CA SER A 178 -12.83 -8.49 -3.01
C SER A 178 -12.07 -7.36 -3.71
N CYS A 179 -11.92 -6.21 -3.06
CA CYS A 179 -11.06 -5.12 -3.54
C CYS A 179 -9.59 -5.58 -3.64
N GLU A 180 -9.07 -6.24 -2.61
CA GLU A 180 -7.68 -6.72 -2.60
C GLU A 180 -7.40 -7.77 -3.68
N ALA A 181 -8.33 -8.70 -3.92
CA ALA A 181 -8.24 -9.67 -5.01
C ALA A 181 -8.20 -8.97 -6.37
N PHE A 182 -9.04 -7.95 -6.58
CA PHE A 182 -8.99 -7.12 -7.79
C PHE A 182 -7.66 -6.38 -7.93
N PHE A 183 -7.13 -5.81 -6.85
CA PHE A 183 -5.82 -5.14 -6.85
C PHE A 183 -4.71 -6.10 -7.27
N TYR A 184 -4.72 -7.32 -6.74
CA TYR A 184 -3.76 -8.34 -7.14
C TYR A 184 -3.90 -8.72 -8.60
N LEU A 185 -5.12 -8.84 -9.13
CA LEU A 185 -5.37 -9.12 -10.53
C LEU A 185 -4.72 -8.06 -11.44
N VAL A 186 -4.94 -6.77 -11.15
CA VAL A 186 -4.44 -5.66 -11.98
C VAL A 186 -2.98 -5.30 -11.72
N PHE A 187 -2.43 -5.66 -10.56
CA PHE A 187 -1.10 -5.25 -10.11
C PHE A 187 0.02 -5.47 -11.15
N PRO A 188 0.18 -6.63 -11.81
CA PRO A 188 1.26 -6.83 -12.77
C PRO A 188 1.23 -5.83 -13.94
N HIS A 189 0.03 -5.45 -14.38
CA HIS A 189 -0.17 -4.48 -15.45
C HIS A 189 0.13 -3.06 -14.97
N VAL A 190 -0.42 -2.67 -13.81
CA VAL A 190 -0.16 -1.37 -13.18
C VAL A 190 1.33 -1.20 -12.91
N TYR A 191 1.96 -2.16 -12.23
CA TYR A 191 3.40 -2.12 -11.93
C TYR A 191 4.23 -1.95 -13.20
N ARG A 192 4.00 -2.76 -14.24
CA ARG A 192 4.75 -2.67 -15.51
C ARG A 192 4.59 -1.31 -16.18
N ARG A 193 3.36 -0.77 -16.21
CA ARG A 193 3.06 0.52 -16.86
C ARG A 193 3.72 1.69 -16.16
N PHE A 194 3.80 1.65 -14.83
CA PHE A 194 4.38 2.72 -14.02
C PHE A 194 5.89 2.59 -13.85
N ALA A 195 6.44 1.37 -13.82
CA ALA A 195 7.87 1.14 -13.67
C ALA A 195 8.71 1.81 -14.78
N THR A 196 8.18 1.94 -15.99
CA THR A 196 8.91 2.57 -17.13
C THR A 196 8.71 4.08 -17.24
N ARG A 197 7.87 4.69 -16.40
CA ARG A 197 7.54 6.13 -16.44
C ARG A 197 8.48 6.95 -15.56
N THR A 198 8.57 8.25 -15.86
CA THR A 198 9.26 9.21 -14.98
C THR A 198 8.46 9.48 -13.70
N ASN A 199 9.11 9.94 -12.62
CA ASN A 199 8.43 10.23 -11.36
C ASN A 199 7.25 11.23 -11.48
N PRO A 200 7.37 12.34 -12.22
CA PRO A 200 6.24 13.24 -12.45
C PRO A 200 5.08 12.58 -13.23
N GLU A 201 5.38 11.74 -14.23
CA GLU A 201 4.35 10.99 -14.95
C GLU A 201 3.62 9.98 -14.07
N ARG A 202 4.34 9.31 -13.17
CA ARG A 202 3.74 8.39 -12.20
C ARG A 202 2.79 9.11 -11.26
N ILE A 203 3.20 10.26 -10.71
CA ILE A 203 2.35 11.07 -9.83
C ILE A 203 1.11 11.55 -10.57
N ARG A 204 1.26 12.13 -11.78
CA ARG A 204 0.13 12.55 -12.61
C ARG A 204 -0.83 11.39 -12.91
N ALA A 205 -0.28 10.24 -13.28
CA ALA A 205 -1.08 9.04 -13.55
C ALA A 205 -1.78 8.51 -12.30
N ALA A 206 -1.18 8.55 -11.11
CA ALA A 206 -1.87 8.18 -9.86
C ALA A 206 -3.02 9.16 -9.55
N LEU A 207 -2.81 10.47 -9.72
CA LEU A 207 -3.84 11.48 -9.53
C LEU A 207 -5.03 11.29 -10.50
N LEU A 208 -4.77 10.81 -11.72
CA LEU A 208 -5.82 10.42 -12.68
C LEU A 208 -6.71 9.25 -12.20
N PHE A 209 -6.26 8.42 -11.26
CA PHE A 209 -7.12 7.43 -10.60
C PHE A 209 -7.76 7.98 -9.32
N VAL A 210 -7.00 8.74 -8.52
CA VAL A 210 -7.44 9.24 -7.22
C VAL A 210 -8.53 10.31 -7.35
N LEU A 211 -8.38 11.28 -8.25
CA LEU A 211 -9.31 12.41 -8.36
C LEU A 211 -10.71 11.99 -8.85
N PRO A 212 -10.86 11.15 -9.90
CA PRO A 212 -12.18 10.66 -10.27
C PRO A 212 -12.82 9.78 -9.19
N ALA A 213 -12.04 8.94 -8.51
CA ALA A 213 -12.55 8.13 -7.40
C ALA A 213 -13.07 9.01 -6.24
N ALA A 214 -12.31 10.04 -5.87
CA ALA A 214 -12.71 11.03 -4.88
C ALA A 214 -13.98 11.78 -5.31
N ALA A 215 -14.07 12.18 -6.59
CA ALA A 215 -15.27 12.84 -7.12
C ALA A 215 -16.50 11.93 -7.09
N VAL A 216 -16.35 10.65 -7.45
CA VAL A 216 -17.43 9.65 -7.36
C VAL A 216 -17.85 9.43 -5.90
N ALA A 217 -16.89 9.31 -4.98
CA ALA A 217 -17.19 9.18 -3.56
C ALA A 217 -17.99 10.39 -3.05
N CYS A 218 -17.51 11.61 -3.28
CA CYS A 218 -18.22 12.84 -2.90
C CYS A 218 -19.63 12.92 -3.53
N ALA A 219 -19.77 12.63 -4.82
CA ALA A 219 -21.06 12.64 -5.50
C ALA A 219 -22.02 11.61 -4.90
N ALA A 220 -21.55 10.39 -4.63
CA ALA A 220 -22.31 9.34 -3.97
C ALA A 220 -22.73 9.75 -2.54
N SER A 221 -21.86 10.41 -1.79
CA SER A 221 -22.18 10.97 -0.47
C SER A 221 -23.29 12.01 -0.54
N THR A 222 -23.28 12.89 -1.55
CA THR A 222 -24.36 13.87 -1.76
C THR A 222 -25.67 13.24 -2.21
N ALA A 223 -25.62 12.10 -2.92
CA ALA A 223 -26.81 11.37 -3.35
C ALA A 223 -27.47 10.57 -2.23
N GLY A 224 -26.73 10.27 -1.15
CA GLY A 224 -27.24 9.67 0.07
C GLY A 224 -26.37 8.52 0.59
N SER A 225 -26.57 8.16 1.87
CA SER A 225 -25.75 7.17 2.59
C SER A 225 -25.68 5.80 1.91
N ARG A 226 -26.76 5.35 1.25
CA ARG A 226 -26.77 4.09 0.51
C ARG A 226 -25.82 4.11 -0.69
N PHE A 227 -25.77 5.21 -1.43
CA PHE A 227 -24.88 5.35 -2.57
C PHE A 227 -23.43 5.52 -2.11
N ASP A 228 -23.21 6.31 -1.05
CA ASP A 228 -21.91 6.43 -0.38
C ASP A 228 -21.34 5.06 -0.01
N LEU A 229 -22.15 4.23 0.65
CA LEU A 229 -21.73 2.90 1.10
C LEU A 229 -21.43 1.96 -0.07
N ALA A 230 -22.22 2.03 -1.14
CA ALA A 230 -21.96 1.26 -2.36
C ALA A 230 -20.65 1.71 -3.04
N ALA A 231 -20.37 3.01 -3.08
CA ALA A 231 -19.12 3.55 -3.63
C ALA A 231 -17.91 3.19 -2.74
N TYR A 232 -18.07 3.26 -1.42
CA TYR A 232 -17.09 2.84 -0.42
C TYR A 232 -16.68 1.37 -0.60
N ALA A 233 -17.65 0.48 -0.81
CA ALA A 233 -17.37 -0.94 -1.02
C ALA A 233 -16.77 -1.23 -2.41
N ASN A 234 -16.93 -0.34 -3.40
CA ASN A 234 -16.69 -0.67 -4.79
C ASN A 234 -15.19 -0.77 -5.16
N PRO A 235 -14.69 -1.91 -5.67
CA PRO A 235 -13.28 -2.08 -6.01
C PRO A 235 -12.70 -1.08 -7.01
N ALA A 236 -13.51 -0.55 -7.94
CA ALA A 236 -13.06 0.44 -8.92
C ALA A 236 -12.83 1.82 -8.30
N VAL A 237 -13.69 2.23 -7.35
CA VAL A 237 -13.52 3.49 -6.59
C VAL A 237 -12.29 3.38 -5.69
N ARG A 238 -12.05 2.21 -5.09
CA ARG A 238 -10.90 1.97 -4.20
C ARG A 238 -9.56 1.82 -4.92
N LEU A 239 -9.56 1.61 -6.24
CA LEU A 239 -8.35 1.38 -7.03
C LEU A 239 -7.33 2.52 -6.93
N GLY A 240 -7.79 3.77 -6.81
CA GLY A 240 -6.91 4.95 -6.71
C GLY A 240 -5.96 4.88 -5.51
N GLU A 241 -6.43 4.36 -4.38
CA GLU A 241 -5.64 4.20 -3.15
C GLU A 241 -4.50 3.20 -3.34
N PHE A 242 -4.83 2.06 -3.95
CA PHE A 242 -3.85 1.03 -4.27
C PHE A 242 -2.81 1.52 -5.28
N VAL A 243 -3.23 2.18 -6.37
CA VAL A 243 -2.32 2.74 -7.39
C VAL A 243 -1.41 3.80 -6.78
N LEU A 244 -1.92 4.65 -5.89
CA LEU A 244 -1.12 5.62 -5.14
C LEU A 244 -0.05 4.89 -4.33
N GLY A 245 -0.41 3.84 -3.60
CA GLY A 245 0.53 2.95 -2.91
C GLY A 245 1.63 2.40 -3.82
N VAL A 246 1.27 1.91 -5.01
CA VAL A 246 2.24 1.41 -6.01
C VAL A 246 3.23 2.50 -6.41
N VAL A 247 2.75 3.71 -6.69
CA VAL A 247 3.62 4.83 -7.06
C VAL A 247 4.56 5.20 -5.92
N LEU A 248 4.06 5.30 -4.69
CA LEU A 248 4.89 5.58 -3.51
C LEU A 248 5.95 4.50 -3.29
N GLY A 249 5.61 3.23 -3.53
CA GLY A 249 6.54 2.12 -3.48
C GLY A 249 7.66 2.23 -4.54
N LEU A 250 7.31 2.60 -5.78
CA LEU A 250 8.30 2.83 -6.85
C LEU A 250 9.23 4.00 -6.51
N LEU A 251 8.67 5.11 -6.04
CA LEU A 251 9.44 6.28 -5.59
C LEU A 251 10.43 5.90 -4.48
N ALA A 252 9.96 5.17 -3.47
CA ALA A 252 10.82 4.74 -2.37
C ALA A 252 11.94 3.80 -2.84
N ARG A 253 11.63 2.84 -3.74
CA ARG A 253 12.61 1.88 -4.29
C ARG A 253 13.69 2.56 -5.14
N GLU A 254 13.34 3.62 -5.85
CA GLU A 254 14.27 4.36 -6.71
C GLU A 254 15.07 5.42 -5.95
N GLY A 255 14.96 5.46 -4.62
CA GLY A 255 15.74 6.36 -3.79
C GLY A 255 15.16 7.77 -3.68
N ALA A 256 13.90 8.00 -4.05
CA ALA A 256 13.25 9.27 -3.74
C ALA A 256 13.15 9.42 -2.21
N ARG A 257 13.64 10.54 -1.69
CA ARG A 257 13.64 10.86 -0.26
C ARG A 257 13.20 12.31 -0.06
N ALA A 258 12.42 12.53 0.99
CA ALA A 258 12.13 13.88 1.46
C ALA A 258 13.34 14.44 2.21
N THR A 259 13.66 15.72 1.98
CA THR A 259 14.67 16.43 2.77
C THR A 259 14.26 16.47 4.26
N PRO A 260 15.20 16.71 5.20
CA PRO A 260 14.85 16.80 6.62
C PRO A 260 13.78 17.84 6.95
N TRP A 261 13.72 18.93 6.18
CA TRP A 261 12.68 19.94 6.28
C TRP A 261 11.34 19.44 5.72
N GLN A 262 11.34 18.89 4.49
CA GLN A 262 10.15 18.32 3.87
C GLN A 262 9.53 17.23 4.74
N ARG A 263 10.34 16.34 5.33
CA ARG A 263 9.85 15.31 6.26
C ARG A 263 9.12 15.93 7.45
N ARG A 264 9.68 16.96 8.08
CA ARG A 264 9.03 17.67 9.21
C ARG A 264 7.70 18.28 8.78
N MET A 265 7.68 18.98 7.65
CA MET A 265 6.47 19.61 7.10
C MET A 265 5.40 18.58 6.74
N LEU A 266 5.78 17.49 6.05
CA LEU A 266 4.87 16.42 5.67
C LEU A 266 4.32 15.66 6.89
N THR A 267 5.14 15.44 7.92
CA THR A 267 4.67 14.87 9.19
C THR A 267 3.69 15.82 9.89
N ALA A 268 4.05 17.10 10.04
CA ALA A 268 3.17 18.08 10.66
C ALA A 268 1.84 18.22 9.91
N PHE A 269 1.89 18.29 8.58
CA PHE A 269 0.71 18.31 7.72
C PHE A 269 -0.14 17.05 7.91
N SER A 270 0.46 15.86 7.91
CA SER A 270 -0.31 14.61 8.07
C SER A 270 -1.00 14.54 9.43
N CYS A 271 -0.30 14.93 10.51
CA CYS A 271 -0.87 14.96 11.86
C CYS A 271 -2.01 15.99 11.95
N ALA A 272 -1.81 17.20 11.44
CA ALA A 272 -2.83 18.25 11.45
C ALA A 272 -4.04 17.85 10.58
N TRP A 273 -3.80 17.25 9.42
CA TRP A 273 -4.85 16.85 8.49
C TRP A 273 -5.73 15.73 9.06
N LEU A 274 -5.17 14.79 9.83
CA LEU A 274 -5.95 13.75 10.51
C LEU A 274 -6.92 14.27 11.56
N VAL A 275 -6.72 15.49 12.07
CA VAL A 275 -7.68 16.15 12.97
C VAL A 275 -8.99 16.47 12.24
N VAL A 276 -8.95 16.78 10.96
CA VAL A 276 -10.15 17.13 10.16
C VAL A 276 -11.20 16.01 10.15
N PRO A 277 -10.91 14.78 9.71
CA PRO A 277 -11.88 13.69 9.74
C PRO A 277 -12.31 13.33 11.17
N ILE A 278 -11.44 13.49 12.18
CA ILE A 278 -11.81 13.30 13.59
C ILE A 278 -12.91 14.27 14.00
N LEU A 279 -12.75 15.56 13.70
CA LEU A 279 -13.74 16.60 14.05
C LEU A 279 -15.04 16.44 13.26
N LEU A 280 -14.95 16.06 11.97
CA LEU A 280 -16.11 15.86 11.11
C LEU A 280 -16.82 14.53 11.37
N GLY A 281 -16.14 13.55 11.98
CA GLY A 281 -16.63 12.19 12.19
C GLY A 281 -17.94 12.12 12.98
N TYR A 282 -18.16 13.02 13.95
CA TYR A 282 -19.41 13.04 14.71
C TYR A 282 -20.64 13.37 13.83
N ARG A 283 -20.47 14.28 12.86
CA ARG A 283 -21.57 14.74 11.99
C ARG A 283 -21.71 13.90 10.73
N TYR A 284 -20.58 13.47 10.16
CA TYR A 284 -20.51 12.88 8.83
C TYR A 284 -19.87 11.49 8.82
N GLY A 285 -19.65 10.85 9.98
CA GLY A 285 -19.03 9.53 10.08
C GLY A 285 -19.83 8.40 9.41
N HIS A 286 -21.12 8.63 9.14
CA HIS A 286 -21.95 7.73 8.35
C HIS A 286 -21.63 7.76 6.84
N LEU A 287 -20.93 8.79 6.35
CA LEU A 287 -20.47 8.94 4.97
C LEU A 287 -19.03 8.38 4.85
N GLN A 288 -18.93 7.06 4.75
CA GLN A 288 -17.66 6.33 4.80
C GLN A 288 -16.77 6.64 3.60
N GLY A 289 -17.34 6.71 2.40
CA GLY A 289 -16.59 7.04 1.18
C GLY A 289 -15.98 8.44 1.22
N PHE A 290 -16.73 9.41 1.76
CA PHE A 290 -16.25 10.77 1.96
C PHE A 290 -15.08 10.84 2.95
N MET A 291 -15.20 10.19 4.11
CA MET A 291 -14.14 10.21 5.14
C MET A 291 -12.86 9.51 4.69
N ASP A 292 -12.98 8.43 3.90
CA ASP A 292 -11.83 7.77 3.31
C ASP A 292 -11.07 8.68 2.35
N THR A 293 -11.80 9.43 1.52
CA THR A 293 -11.23 10.43 0.62
C THR A 293 -10.45 11.50 1.40
N LEU A 294 -10.98 11.94 2.55
CA LEU A 294 -10.30 12.90 3.41
C LEU A 294 -9.04 12.32 4.07
N THR A 295 -9.03 11.05 4.47
CA THR A 295 -7.86 10.46 5.17
C THR A 295 -6.72 10.03 4.24
N LEU A 296 -7.03 9.77 2.97
CA LEU A 296 -6.08 9.26 1.98
C LEU A 296 -4.75 10.04 1.90
N PRO A 297 -4.71 11.39 1.82
CA PRO A 297 -3.46 12.13 1.73
C PRO A 297 -2.54 11.91 2.94
N ALA A 298 -3.10 11.89 4.16
CA ALA A 298 -2.32 11.68 5.38
C ALA A 298 -1.74 10.26 5.43
N PHE A 299 -2.52 9.24 5.11
CA PHE A 299 -2.02 7.85 5.10
C PHE A 299 -0.98 7.62 4.00
N ALA A 300 -1.16 8.20 2.82
CA ALA A 300 -0.18 8.16 1.75
C ALA A 300 1.18 8.74 2.19
N ILE A 301 1.16 9.90 2.85
CA ILE A 301 2.38 10.53 3.38
C ILE A 301 2.99 9.70 4.50
N ILE A 302 2.20 9.21 5.46
CA ILE A 302 2.69 8.37 6.57
C ILE A 302 3.39 7.13 6.03
N ILE A 303 2.77 6.42 5.09
CA ILE A 303 3.33 5.20 4.49
C ILE A 303 4.62 5.52 3.74
N PHE A 304 4.64 6.60 2.94
CA PHE A 304 5.85 7.00 2.21
C PHE A 304 7.00 7.37 3.14
N LEU A 305 6.74 8.17 4.18
CA LEU A 305 7.77 8.60 5.13
C LEU A 305 8.28 7.43 5.98
N ALA A 306 7.40 6.55 6.44
CA ALA A 306 7.80 5.35 7.19
C ALA A 306 8.61 4.40 6.29
N GLY A 307 8.11 4.09 5.09
CA GLY A 307 8.78 3.20 4.16
C GLY A 307 10.14 3.69 3.68
N THR A 308 10.29 4.99 3.38
CA THR A 308 11.59 5.57 3.01
C THR A 308 12.57 5.62 4.17
N ARG A 309 12.08 5.85 5.40
CA ARG A 309 12.91 5.79 6.62
C ARG A 309 13.47 4.38 6.85
N GLU A 310 12.64 3.35 6.68
CA GLU A 310 13.07 1.94 6.81
C GLU A 310 14.00 1.51 5.69
N ALA A 311 13.79 2.00 4.47
CA ALA A 311 14.71 1.80 3.37
C ALA A 311 16.12 2.36 3.65
N ASP A 312 16.23 3.38 4.51
CA ASP A 312 17.49 3.95 4.96
C ASP A 312 18.04 3.26 6.24
N GLY A 313 17.49 2.11 6.61
CA GLY A 313 17.89 1.33 7.80
C GLY A 313 17.40 1.90 9.12
N ARG A 314 16.54 2.93 9.10
CA ARG A 314 16.02 3.60 10.32
C ARG A 314 14.60 3.13 10.61
N ARG A 315 14.31 2.85 11.87
CA ARG A 315 12.97 2.44 12.32
C ARG A 315 12.29 3.56 13.13
N ILE A 316 10.99 3.41 13.39
CA ILE A 316 10.27 4.21 14.39
C ILE A 316 10.04 3.30 15.61
N PRO A 317 10.78 3.49 16.72
CA PRO A 317 10.84 2.51 17.82
C PRO A 317 9.50 2.01 18.32
N VAL A 318 8.53 2.92 18.52
CA VAL A 318 7.17 2.60 18.98
C VAL A 318 6.49 1.59 18.06
N PHE A 319 6.50 1.87 16.74
CA PHE A 319 5.85 1.04 15.72
C PHE A 319 6.67 -0.19 15.32
N SER A 320 7.97 -0.23 15.62
CA SER A 320 8.83 -1.38 15.37
C SER A 320 9.07 -2.24 16.62
N SER A 321 8.31 -2.02 17.69
CA SER A 321 8.39 -2.84 18.92
C SER A 321 7.90 -4.26 18.65
N ARG A 322 8.51 -5.25 19.31
CA ARG A 322 8.17 -6.68 19.09
C ARG A 322 6.66 -6.99 19.22
N PRO A 323 5.94 -6.50 20.25
CA PRO A 323 4.51 -6.78 20.40
C PRO A 323 3.69 -6.21 19.25
N LEU A 324 3.99 -4.98 18.83
CA LEU A 324 3.21 -4.30 17.80
C LEU A 324 3.51 -4.85 16.40
N VAL A 325 4.76 -5.23 16.13
CA VAL A 325 5.14 -5.96 14.91
C VAL A 325 4.41 -7.29 14.84
N TYR A 326 4.43 -8.07 15.93
CA TYR A 326 3.69 -9.35 15.99
C TYR A 326 2.19 -9.15 15.77
N PHE A 327 1.59 -8.13 16.40
CA PHE A 327 0.19 -7.81 16.14
C PHE A 327 -0.04 -7.43 14.67
N GLY A 328 0.89 -6.70 14.06
CA GLY A 328 0.90 -6.40 12.64
C GLY A 328 0.99 -7.63 11.74
N GLU A 329 1.70 -8.69 12.14
CA GLU A 329 1.81 -9.95 11.41
C GLU A 329 0.49 -10.73 11.43
N ILE A 330 -0.16 -10.82 12.59
CA ILE A 330 -1.46 -11.50 12.77
C ILE A 330 -2.66 -10.61 12.42
N SER A 331 -2.44 -9.33 12.07
CA SER A 331 -3.50 -8.34 11.79
C SER A 331 -4.50 -8.79 10.74
N TYR A 332 -4.07 -9.61 9.78
CA TYR A 332 -4.96 -10.17 8.76
C TYR A 332 -5.95 -11.18 9.36
N ALA A 333 -5.47 -12.09 10.21
CA ALA A 333 -6.32 -13.03 10.94
C ALA A 333 -7.27 -12.28 11.90
N PHE A 334 -6.75 -11.28 12.61
CA PHE A 334 -7.53 -10.43 13.50
C PHE A 334 -8.64 -9.68 12.76
N TYR A 335 -8.32 -9.09 11.62
CA TYR A 335 -9.30 -8.41 10.75
C TYR A 335 -10.43 -9.36 10.32
N LEU A 336 -10.14 -10.64 10.06
CA LEU A 336 -11.16 -11.58 9.61
C LEU A 336 -12.02 -12.14 10.73
N ILE A 337 -11.47 -12.33 11.92
CA ILE A 337 -12.15 -13.04 13.01
C ILE A 337 -12.90 -12.13 13.97
N HIS A 338 -12.51 -10.86 14.11
CA HIS A 338 -13.11 -9.97 15.10
C HIS A 338 -14.64 -9.79 14.98
N PRO A 339 -15.29 -9.82 13.80
CA PRO A 339 -16.75 -9.73 13.77
C PRO A 339 -17.43 -10.94 14.42
N ALA A 340 -16.80 -12.12 14.32
CA ALA A 340 -17.32 -13.33 14.92
C ALA A 340 -17.18 -13.32 16.45
N THR A 341 -16.07 -12.79 16.98
CA THR A 341 -15.90 -12.63 18.44
C THR A 341 -16.84 -11.55 18.98
N LEU A 342 -17.03 -10.44 18.27
CA LEU A 342 -18.02 -9.43 18.62
C LEU A 342 -19.45 -9.99 18.65
N THR A 343 -19.78 -10.86 17.69
CA THR A 343 -21.08 -11.58 17.71
C THR A 343 -21.21 -12.44 18.97
N ILE A 344 -20.16 -13.17 19.34
CA ILE A 344 -20.15 -13.99 20.57
C ILE A 344 -20.33 -13.11 21.81
N SER A 345 -19.58 -12.02 21.94
CA SER A 345 -19.64 -11.16 23.13
C SER A 345 -20.97 -10.41 23.24
N GLY A 346 -21.58 -10.01 22.12
CA GLY A 346 -22.92 -9.46 22.07
C GLY A 346 -23.98 -10.45 22.56
N GLU A 347 -24.00 -11.67 22.03
CA GLU A 347 -24.99 -12.70 22.39
C GLU A 347 -24.83 -13.23 23.81
N LEU A 348 -23.60 -13.29 24.33
CA LEU A 348 -23.33 -13.66 25.72
C LEU A 348 -23.60 -12.51 26.72
N GLY A 349 -23.96 -11.31 26.23
CA GLY A 349 -24.22 -10.15 27.08
C GLY A 349 -22.98 -9.65 27.83
N TRP A 350 -21.77 -9.88 27.31
CA TRP A 350 -20.52 -9.43 27.93
C TRP A 350 -20.34 -7.92 27.86
N VAL A 351 -21.05 -7.28 26.93
CA VAL A 351 -20.99 -5.84 26.74
C VAL A 351 -21.93 -5.15 27.73
N ASP A 352 -21.41 -4.84 28.92
CA ASP A 352 -22.07 -3.93 29.84
C ASP A 352 -21.79 -2.47 29.44
N ALA A 353 -22.69 -1.92 28.62
CA ALA A 353 -22.63 -0.52 28.17
C ALA A 353 -23.13 0.49 29.23
N THR A 354 -23.55 0.04 30.42
CA THR A 354 -24.15 0.92 31.44
C THR A 354 -23.12 1.76 32.20
N THR A 355 -21.90 1.23 32.37
CA THR A 355 -20.81 1.93 33.08
C THR A 355 -19.57 2.04 32.19
N ALA A 356 -18.83 3.14 32.33
CA ALA A 356 -17.58 3.34 31.59
C ALA A 356 -16.55 2.23 31.87
N ALA A 357 -16.49 1.73 33.11
CA ALA A 357 -15.61 0.64 33.50
C ALA A 357 -16.05 -0.71 32.89
N GLY A 358 -17.35 -1.03 32.94
CA GLY A 358 -17.92 -2.22 32.29
C GLY A 358 -17.65 -2.23 30.79
N THR A 359 -17.89 -1.09 30.13
CA THR A 359 -17.61 -0.92 28.70
C THR A 359 -16.13 -1.09 28.38
N ALA A 360 -15.24 -0.46 29.16
CA ALA A 360 -13.80 -0.59 28.95
C ALA A 360 -13.35 -2.05 29.11
N LEU A 361 -13.87 -2.75 30.12
CA LEU A 361 -13.56 -4.16 30.34
C LEU A 361 -14.08 -5.05 29.21
N ALA A 362 -15.30 -4.82 28.72
CA ALA A 362 -15.87 -5.54 27.59
C ALA A 362 -15.05 -5.36 26.31
N ILE A 363 -14.64 -4.13 26.01
CA ILE A 363 -13.78 -3.84 24.84
C ILE A 363 -12.43 -4.56 24.96
N LEU A 364 -11.79 -4.51 26.14
CA LEU A 364 -10.52 -5.18 26.38
C LEU A 364 -10.65 -6.71 26.29
N ALA A 365 -11.74 -7.27 26.83
CA ALA A 365 -12.03 -8.70 26.77
C ALA A 365 -12.25 -9.16 25.32
N ASP A 366 -13.05 -8.42 24.53
CA ASP A 366 -13.29 -8.78 23.13
C ASP A 366 -12.07 -8.59 22.25
N PHE A 367 -11.27 -7.54 22.50
CA PHE A 367 -9.99 -7.36 21.83
C PHE A 367 -9.03 -8.52 22.14
N ALA A 368 -8.94 -8.94 23.40
CA ALA A 368 -8.12 -10.06 23.82
C ALA A 368 -8.60 -11.39 23.20
N LEU A 369 -9.91 -11.62 23.14
CA LEU A 369 -10.52 -12.78 22.49
C LEU A 369 -10.20 -12.80 20.99
N SER A 370 -10.44 -11.67 20.30
CA SER A 370 -10.11 -11.46 18.89
C SER A 370 -8.63 -11.72 18.62
N PHE A 371 -7.74 -11.20 19.48
CA PHE A 371 -6.29 -11.38 19.37
C PHE A 371 -5.88 -12.84 19.57
N ALA A 372 -6.45 -13.53 20.56
CA ALA A 372 -6.16 -14.94 20.83
C ALA A 372 -6.58 -15.84 19.66
N PHE A 373 -7.80 -15.64 19.14
CA PHE A 373 -8.29 -16.35 17.95
C PHE A 373 -7.46 -16.04 16.71
N ALA A 374 -7.08 -14.77 16.51
CA ALA A 374 -6.21 -14.36 15.41
C ALA A 374 -4.85 -15.05 15.46
N ALA A 375 -4.22 -15.08 16.63
CA ALA A 375 -2.95 -15.77 16.84
C ALA A 375 -3.08 -17.28 16.56
N ALA A 376 -4.13 -17.91 17.08
CA ALA A 376 -4.39 -19.33 16.84
C ALA A 376 -4.56 -19.62 15.34
N LEU A 377 -5.40 -18.87 14.63
CA LEU A 377 -5.63 -19.04 13.19
C LEU A 377 -4.38 -18.75 12.35
N HIS A 378 -3.59 -17.75 12.73
CA HIS A 378 -2.35 -17.42 12.05
C HIS A 378 -1.37 -18.60 12.07
N HIS A 379 -1.18 -19.22 13.25
CA HIS A 379 -0.21 -20.30 13.43
C HIS A 379 -0.73 -21.68 13.00
N THR A 380 -2.04 -21.92 13.06
CA THR A 380 -2.64 -23.24 12.76
C THR A 380 -3.20 -23.37 11.33
N VAL A 381 -3.69 -22.27 10.74
CA VAL A 381 -4.30 -22.27 9.42
C VAL A 381 -3.43 -21.52 8.41
N GLU A 382 -3.18 -20.24 8.66
CA GLU A 382 -2.57 -19.35 7.66
C GLU A 382 -1.13 -19.76 7.32
N GLY A 383 -0.27 -19.88 8.33
CA GLY A 383 1.14 -20.27 8.16
C GLY A 383 1.31 -21.66 7.54
N PRO A 384 0.67 -22.71 8.08
CA PRO A 384 0.73 -24.06 7.53
C PRO A 384 0.21 -24.16 6.10
N ALA A 385 -0.99 -23.64 5.81
CA ALA A 385 -1.58 -23.70 4.48
C ALA A 385 -0.71 -22.97 3.44
N ARG A 386 -0.18 -21.80 3.80
CA ARG A 386 0.73 -21.04 2.94
C ARG A 386 2.02 -21.82 2.68
N ARG A 387 2.63 -22.44 3.69
CA ARG A 387 3.85 -23.27 3.52
C ARG A 387 3.59 -24.46 2.59
N TRP A 388 2.47 -25.15 2.79
CA TRP A 388 2.07 -26.28 1.97
C TRP A 388 1.84 -25.89 0.50
N LEU A 389 1.01 -24.88 0.24
CA LEU A 389 0.73 -24.39 -1.13
C LEU A 389 2.00 -23.89 -1.84
N MET A 390 2.91 -23.26 -1.11
CA MET A 390 4.20 -22.83 -1.67
C MET A 390 5.15 -24.00 -1.95
N GLY A 391 5.06 -25.11 -1.20
CA GLY A 391 5.78 -26.35 -1.47
C GLY A 391 5.37 -26.98 -2.80
N VAL A 392 4.07 -27.00 -3.11
CA VAL A 392 3.53 -27.48 -4.38
C VAL A 392 4.13 -26.73 -5.56
N LEU A 393 4.24 -25.39 -5.47
CA LEU A 393 4.84 -24.57 -6.52
C LEU A 393 6.31 -24.94 -6.78
N ARG A 394 7.09 -25.18 -5.72
CA ARG A 394 8.51 -25.55 -5.81
C ARG A 394 8.72 -26.92 -6.46
N SER A 395 7.85 -27.89 -6.16
CA SER A 395 7.90 -29.23 -6.76
C SER A 395 7.63 -29.25 -8.27
N ARG A 396 6.82 -28.29 -8.76
CA ARG A 396 6.47 -28.16 -10.18
C ARG A 396 7.49 -27.38 -11.01
N SER A 397 8.33 -26.56 -10.38
CA SER A 397 9.36 -25.75 -11.05
C SER A 397 10.70 -26.50 -11.26
N SER A 398 10.65 -27.76 -11.71
CA SER A 398 11.83 -28.47 -12.25
C SER A 398 12.39 -27.71 -13.48
N PRO A 399 13.71 -27.65 -13.71
CA PRO A 399 14.40 -26.50 -14.31
C PRO A 399 14.33 -26.42 -15.84
N ARG A 400 13.22 -26.78 -16.49
CA ARG A 400 13.20 -26.83 -17.97
C ARG A 400 12.41 -25.76 -18.71
N HIS A 401 11.40 -25.07 -18.17
CA HIS A 401 10.64 -24.12 -19.00
C HIS A 401 10.21 -22.85 -18.25
N ALA A 402 10.50 -21.70 -18.89
CA ALA A 402 9.67 -20.47 -19.01
C ALA A 402 10.40 -19.15 -18.70
N TYR A 403 11.15 -18.65 -19.69
CA TYR A 403 11.50 -17.23 -19.80
C TYR A 403 10.27 -16.41 -20.24
N ARG A 404 9.44 -16.04 -19.27
CA ARG A 404 8.59 -14.84 -19.34
C ARG A 404 8.64 -14.18 -17.95
N SER A 405 9.74 -13.51 -17.69
CA SER A 405 9.93 -12.69 -16.49
C SER A 405 8.96 -11.50 -16.52
N LEU A 406 8.50 -11.05 -15.35
CA LEU A 406 7.67 -9.85 -15.20
C LEU A 406 8.38 -8.53 -15.57
N LEU A 407 9.68 -8.57 -15.89
CA LEU A 407 10.48 -7.40 -16.23
C LEU A 407 10.69 -7.36 -17.76
N PRO A 408 10.52 -6.21 -18.43
CA PRO A 408 11.05 -6.04 -19.76
C PRO A 408 12.57 -6.24 -19.72
N ASP A 409 13.10 -6.99 -20.68
CA ASP A 409 14.54 -7.16 -20.89
C ASP A 409 15.11 -5.81 -21.31
N VAL A 410 15.54 -5.00 -20.34
CA VAL A 410 16.28 -3.76 -20.61
C VAL A 410 17.72 -4.17 -20.91
N ARG A 411 17.93 -4.76 -22.10
CA ARG A 411 19.28 -4.83 -22.66
C ARG A 411 19.63 -3.44 -23.18
N PRO A 412 20.80 -2.88 -22.85
CA PRO A 412 21.30 -1.73 -23.60
C PRO A 412 21.42 -2.14 -25.07
N ARG A 413 20.86 -1.35 -25.98
CA ARG A 413 21.18 -1.44 -27.41
C ARG A 413 22.67 -1.09 -27.53
N ILE A 414 23.51 -2.10 -27.64
CA ILE A 414 24.87 -1.94 -28.12
C ILE A 414 24.74 -1.61 -29.62
N PRO A 415 25.22 -0.45 -30.10
CA PRO A 415 25.34 -0.22 -31.53
C PRO A 415 26.33 -1.23 -32.11
N PRO A 416 26.16 -1.74 -33.34
CA PRO A 416 27.13 -2.65 -33.94
C PRO A 416 28.48 -1.95 -34.02
N GLU A 417 29.47 -2.57 -33.40
CA GLU A 417 30.87 -2.17 -33.44
C GLU A 417 31.34 -2.22 -34.90
N SER A 418 31.74 -1.08 -35.44
CA SER A 418 32.36 -0.99 -36.76
C SER A 418 33.68 -1.76 -36.72
N ALA A 419 33.80 -2.76 -37.58
CA ALA A 419 35.00 -3.55 -37.78
C ALA A 419 36.24 -2.67 -37.99
N SER A 420 37.26 -2.90 -37.15
CA SER A 420 38.63 -2.43 -37.35
C SER A 420 39.23 -3.11 -38.58
N ALA A 421 39.56 -2.33 -39.60
CA ALA A 421 40.44 -2.76 -40.68
C ALA A 421 41.86 -2.26 -40.39
N ASP A 422 42.79 -3.21 -40.37
CA ASP A 422 44.23 -3.03 -40.22
C ASP A 422 44.81 -2.03 -41.23
N HIS A 423 45.60 -1.07 -40.75
CA HIS A 423 46.55 -0.34 -41.59
C HIS A 423 47.98 -0.66 -41.15
N VAL A 424 48.61 -1.53 -41.93
CA VAL A 424 50.05 -1.80 -41.95
C VAL A 424 50.75 -0.60 -42.57
N VAL A 425 51.74 -0.04 -41.87
CA VAL A 425 52.71 0.93 -42.39
C VAL A 425 53.92 0.16 -42.95
N PRO A 426 54.36 0.39 -44.19
CA PRO A 426 55.65 -0.11 -44.66
C PRO A 426 56.74 0.92 -44.39
N VAL A 427 57.80 0.47 -43.71
CA VAL A 427 59.10 1.14 -43.65
C VAL A 427 59.87 0.76 -44.93
N ALA A 428 60.30 1.77 -45.69
CA ALA A 428 61.25 1.60 -46.78
C ALA A 428 62.36 2.65 -46.67
N ARG A 429 63.61 2.15 -46.58
CA ARG A 429 64.88 2.74 -47.04
C ARG A 429 65.83 1.57 -47.32
N PRO A 430 66.84 1.69 -48.20
CA PRO A 430 67.28 2.87 -48.94
C PRO A 430 66.65 3.01 -50.34
#